data_AF-A0A6G1KDK5-F1
#
_entry.id   AF-A0A6G1KDK5-F1
#
_cell.length_a   1.000
_cell.length_b   1.000
_cell.length_c   1.000
_cell.angle_alpha   90.00
_cell.angle_beta   90.00
_cell.angle_gamma   90.00
#
_symmetry.space_group_name_H-M   'P 1'
#
loop_
_entity.id
_entity.type
_entity.pdbx_description
1 polymer ?
#
loop_
_entity_poly.entity_id
_entity_poly.type
_entity_poly.pdbx_seq_one_letter_code
_entity_poly.pdbx_strand_id
1 'polypeptide(L)'
;MSQSAGAPPPPPPPPPPYGKNVDHLPAELLLSIIQYLKINDYVAFALAIYPILRTHGLVPPLSADIYHRIILQPPQQAEPTATHWTLPTELTEEIMSYLEPADRIAFLFS
;
A
#
# COMPACT_ATOMS: atom_id res chain seq x y z
N MET A 1 55.68 19.70 -37.47
CA MET A 1 54.43 20.19 -36.86
C MET A 1 53.76 19.02 -36.18
N SER A 2 53.98 18.83 -34.87
CA SER A 2 53.43 17.69 -34.12
C SER A 2 52.14 18.11 -33.42
N GLN A 3 51.01 17.59 -33.89
CA GLN A 3 49.73 17.79 -33.21
C GLN A 3 49.66 16.84 -32.01
N SER A 4 49.62 17.41 -30.81
CA SER A 4 49.30 16.67 -29.60
C SER A 4 47.78 16.47 -29.59
N ALA A 5 47.33 15.26 -29.94
CA ALA A 5 45.92 14.91 -29.85
C ALA A 5 45.50 14.95 -28.37
N GLY A 6 44.64 15.91 -28.04
CA GLY A 6 44.10 16.06 -26.70
C GLY A 6 43.45 14.77 -26.20
N ALA A 7 43.62 14.48 -24.91
CA ALA A 7 43.04 13.31 -24.28
C ALA A 7 41.52 13.23 -24.53
N PRO A 8 40.96 12.02 -24.75
CA PRO A 8 39.54 11.87 -24.97
C PRO A 8 38.73 12.41 -23.78
N PRO A 9 37.54 13.01 -24.02
CA PRO A 9 36.70 13.50 -22.94
C PRO A 9 36.34 12.36 -21.98
N PRO A 10 36.19 12.66 -20.68
CA PRO A 10 35.80 11.64 -19.69
C PRO A 10 34.44 11.04 -20.06
N PRO A 11 34.22 9.75 -19.79
CA PRO A 11 32.92 9.11 -20.01
C PRO A 11 31.83 9.81 -19.19
N PRO A 12 30.57 9.84 -19.67
CA PRO A 12 29.46 10.37 -18.90
C PRO A 12 29.30 9.61 -17.58
N PRO A 13 28.82 10.27 -16.51
CA PRO A 13 28.57 9.60 -15.25
C PRO A 13 27.55 8.47 -15.43
N PRO A 14 27.67 7.36 -14.68
CA PRO A 14 26.68 6.28 -14.73
C PRO A 14 25.29 6.82 -14.36
N PRO A 15 24.20 6.29 -14.96
CA PRO A 15 22.85 6.66 -14.55
C PRO A 15 22.66 6.37 -13.05
N PRO A 16 21.87 7.19 -12.34
CA PRO A 16 21.58 6.93 -10.93
C PRO A 16 21.00 5.52 -10.78
N PRO A 17 21.33 4.80 -9.69
CA PRO A 17 20.73 3.50 -9.44
C PRO A 17 19.21 3.70 -9.38
N TYR A 18 18.49 3.08 -10.32
CA TYR A 18 17.04 2.98 -10.26
C TYR A 18 16.70 2.23 -8.97
N GLY A 19 16.41 2.96 -7.91
CA GLY A 19 15.97 2.39 -6.66
C GLY A 19 14.68 1.63 -6.93
N LYS A 20 14.73 0.30 -6.84
CA LYS A 20 13.55 -0.59 -6.84
C LYS A 20 12.77 -0.43 -5.54
N ASN A 21 12.45 0.80 -5.18
CA ASN A 21 11.70 1.11 -3.98
C ASN A 21 10.23 1.15 -4.37
N VAL A 22 9.43 0.32 -3.69
CA VAL A 22 7.97 0.27 -3.85
C VAL A 22 7.31 1.63 -3.62
N ASP A 23 8.00 2.54 -2.95
CA ASP A 23 7.57 3.92 -2.66
C ASP A 23 7.32 4.79 -3.89
N HIS A 24 7.85 4.41 -5.06
CA HIS A 24 7.64 5.14 -6.32
C HIS A 24 6.68 4.41 -7.28
N LEU A 25 6.01 3.35 -6.84
CA LEU A 25 5.03 2.66 -7.67
C LEU A 25 3.81 3.56 -7.88
N PRO A 26 3.30 3.66 -9.11
CA PRO A 26 1.98 4.22 -9.38
C PRO A 26 0.90 3.53 -8.55
N ALA A 27 -0.10 4.30 -8.14
CA ALA A 27 -1.26 3.83 -7.41
C ALA A 27 -1.93 2.63 -8.09
N GLU A 28 -2.03 2.65 -9.41
CA GLU A 28 -2.65 1.61 -10.24
C GLU A 28 -1.91 0.28 -10.11
N LEU A 29 -0.58 0.30 -9.98
CA LEU A 29 0.21 -0.92 -9.80
C LEU A 29 0.05 -1.47 -8.37
N LEU A 30 -0.05 -0.61 -7.36
CA LEU A 30 -0.34 -1.04 -5.98
C LEU A 30 -1.73 -1.68 -5.87
N LEU A 31 -2.73 -1.06 -6.51
CA LEU A 31 -4.09 -1.59 -6.60
C LEU A 31 -4.16 -2.88 -7.42
N SER A 32 -3.31 -3.02 -8.44
CA SER A 32 -3.16 -4.28 -9.19
C SER A 32 -2.59 -5.39 -8.31
N ILE A 33 -1.54 -5.12 -7.53
CA ILE A 33 -0.97 -6.10 -6.58
C ILE A 33 -2.03 -6.54 -5.56
N ILE A 34 -2.82 -5.60 -5.05
CA ILE A 34 -3.95 -5.84 -4.14
C ILE A 34 -5.00 -6.81 -4.71
N GLN A 35 -5.24 -6.81 -6.03
CA GLN A 35 -6.20 -7.73 -6.65
C GLN A 35 -5.77 -9.20 -6.58
N TYR A 36 -4.46 -9.46 -6.52
CA TYR A 36 -3.90 -10.81 -6.49
C TYR A 36 -3.58 -11.30 -5.08
N LEU A 37 -3.76 -10.45 -4.06
CA LEU A 37 -3.53 -10.81 -2.66
C LEU A 37 -4.71 -11.60 -2.10
N LYS A 38 -4.40 -12.61 -1.30
CA LYS A 38 -5.39 -13.28 -0.45
C LYS A 38 -5.85 -12.30 0.63
N ILE A 39 -7.09 -12.42 1.08
CA ILE A 39 -7.66 -11.56 2.14
C ILE A 39 -6.77 -11.51 3.40
N ASN A 40 -6.21 -12.66 3.82
CA ASN A 40 -5.33 -12.72 4.99
C ASN A 40 -4.03 -11.91 4.82
N ASP A 41 -3.51 -11.82 3.59
CA ASP A 41 -2.29 -11.07 3.27
C ASP A 41 -2.58 -9.60 2.93
N TYR A 42 -3.83 -9.30 2.56
CA TYR A 42 -4.28 -7.96 2.19
C TYR A 42 -4.04 -6.96 3.31
N VAL A 43 -4.48 -7.26 4.54
CA VAL A 43 -4.42 -6.32 5.67
C VAL A 43 -2.97 -5.99 6.01
N ALA A 44 -2.10 -7.01 6.06
CA ALA A 44 -0.68 -6.83 6.32
C ALA A 44 -0.01 -5.98 5.22
N PHE A 45 -0.35 -6.25 3.96
CA PHE A 45 0.16 -5.48 2.83
C PHE A 45 -0.32 -4.02 2.85
N ALA A 46 -1.62 -3.79 3.04
CA ALA A 46 -2.23 -2.46 3.09
C ALA A 46 -1.62 -1.59 4.19
N LEU A 47 -1.31 -2.16 5.35
CA LEU A 47 -0.60 -1.48 6.43
C LEU A 47 0.87 -1.18 6.08
N ALA A 48 1.57 -2.11 5.43
CA ALA A 48 2.96 -1.93 5.01
C ALA A 48 3.12 -0.79 3.99
N ILE A 49 2.16 -0.66 3.06
CA ILE A 49 2.17 0.39 2.02
C ILE A 49 1.35 1.63 2.37
N TYR A 50 0.84 1.73 3.60
CA TYR A 50 -0.02 2.84 4.02
C TYR A 50 0.60 4.23 3.78
N PRO A 51 1.89 4.47 4.05
CA PRO A 51 2.52 5.77 3.74
C PRO A 51 2.48 6.12 2.24
N ILE A 52 2.59 5.10 1.38
CA ILE A 52 2.57 5.23 -0.07
C ILE A 52 1.14 5.53 -0.53
N LEU A 53 0.15 4.76 -0.06
CA LEU A 53 -1.27 5.00 -0.33
C LEU A 53 -1.70 6.41 0.10
N ARG A 54 -1.19 6.91 1.23
CA ARG A 54 -1.46 8.27 1.70
C ARG A 54 -0.87 9.32 0.75
N THR A 55 0.33 9.09 0.25
CA THR A 55 0.99 10.00 -0.71
C THR A 55 0.21 10.10 -2.02
N HIS A 56 -0.49 9.02 -2.41
CA HIS A 56 -1.41 9.00 -3.55
C HIS A 56 -2.84 9.47 -3.23
N GLY A 57 -3.15 9.83 -1.97
CA GLY A 57 -4.48 10.29 -1.58
C GLY A 57 -5.56 9.21 -1.52
N LEU A 58 -5.17 7.92 -1.48
CA LEU A 58 -6.09 6.78 -1.46
C LEU A 58 -6.59 6.42 -0.06
N VAL A 59 -5.91 6.90 0.99
CA VAL A 59 -6.25 6.64 2.39
C VAL A 59 -6.14 7.92 3.22
N PRO A 60 -6.93 8.05 4.29
CA PRO A 60 -6.76 9.13 5.26
C PRO A 60 -5.40 9.02 5.99
N PRO A 61 -4.99 10.04 6.76
CA PRO A 61 -3.85 9.91 7.65
C PRO A 61 -4.11 8.87 8.76
N LEU A 62 -3.19 7.93 8.96
CA LEU A 62 -3.25 7.00 10.09
C LEU A 62 -3.02 7.80 11.38
N SER A 63 -4.08 8.10 12.13
CA SER A 63 -3.93 8.69 13.45
C SER A 63 -3.41 7.62 14.42
N ALA A 64 -2.75 8.04 15.50
CA ALA A 64 -2.32 7.11 16.55
C ALA A 64 -3.50 6.31 17.12
N ASP A 65 -4.69 6.91 17.16
CA ASP A 65 -5.94 6.27 17.60
C ASP A 65 -6.41 5.17 16.63
N ILE A 66 -6.43 5.45 15.32
CA ILE A 66 -6.78 4.48 14.27
C ILE A 66 -5.77 3.34 14.25
N TYR A 67 -4.47 3.65 14.34
CA TYR A 67 -3.43 2.63 14.42
C TYR A 67 -3.67 1.74 15.64
N HIS A 68 -3.80 2.33 16.83
CA HIS A 68 -4.00 1.59 18.07
C HIS A 68 -5.25 0.70 18.02
N ARG A 69 -6.35 1.15 17.40
CA ARG A 69 -7.52 0.29 17.15
C ARG A 69 -7.18 -0.90 16.24
N ILE A 70 -6.48 -0.68 15.14
CA ILE A 70 -6.19 -1.75 14.16
C ILE A 70 -5.25 -2.81 14.74
N ILE A 71 -4.22 -2.43 15.49
CA ILE A 71 -3.21 -3.37 16.02
C ILE A 71 -3.49 -3.91 17.41
N LEU A 72 -4.19 -3.16 18.27
CA LEU A 72 -4.35 -3.52 19.69
C LEU A 72 -5.77 -3.91 20.06
N GLN A 73 -6.69 -4.00 19.10
CA GLN A 73 -7.97 -4.62 19.35
C GLN A 73 -7.79 -6.15 19.22
N PRO A 74 -7.74 -6.91 20.34
CA PRO A 74 -7.90 -8.35 20.24
C PRO A 74 -9.27 -8.65 19.61
N PRO A 75 -9.51 -9.85 19.05
CA PRO A 75 -10.85 -10.24 18.61
C PRO A 75 -11.78 -10.27 19.84
N GLN A 76 -12.28 -9.09 20.23
CA GLN A 76 -13.14 -8.92 21.38
C GLN A 76 -14.51 -9.43 20.99
N GLN A 77 -14.97 -10.41 21.75
CA GLN A 77 -16.34 -10.91 21.76
C GLN A 77 -17.30 -9.72 21.74
N ALA A 78 -18.27 -9.81 20.83
CA ALA A 78 -19.26 -8.80 20.50
C ALA A 78 -19.89 -8.13 21.73
N GLU A 79 -19.68 -6.82 21.88
CA GLU A 79 -20.54 -5.93 22.67
C GLU A 79 -21.13 -4.87 21.72
N PRO A 80 -22.45 -4.64 21.74
CA PRO A 80 -23.20 -4.13 20.60
C PRO A 80 -23.38 -2.61 20.64
N THR A 81 -22.31 -1.82 20.65
CA THR A 81 -22.45 -0.36 20.50
C THR A 81 -21.24 0.26 19.83
N ALA A 82 -21.21 0.17 18.49
CA ALA A 82 -20.64 1.12 17.52
C ALA A 82 -20.28 0.35 16.26
N THR A 83 -21.23 0.25 15.32
CA THR A 83 -20.99 0.09 13.86
C THR A 83 -19.83 -0.83 13.42
N HIS A 84 -19.56 -1.93 14.14
CA HIS A 84 -18.58 -2.91 13.68
C HIS A 84 -19.34 -3.98 12.91
N TRP A 85 -18.98 -4.16 11.64
CA TRP A 85 -19.59 -5.19 10.80
C TRP A 85 -19.33 -6.59 11.36
N THR A 86 -20.35 -7.17 11.98
CA THR A 86 -20.42 -8.57 12.43
C THR A 86 -20.80 -9.49 11.28
N LEU A 87 -20.08 -9.42 10.16
CA LEU A 87 -20.23 -10.42 9.12
C LEU A 87 -19.27 -11.58 9.43
N PRO A 88 -19.72 -12.84 9.33
CA PRO A 88 -18.81 -13.98 9.26
C PRO A 88 -17.68 -13.69 8.27
N THR A 89 -16.48 -14.16 8.58
CA THR A 89 -15.30 -13.91 7.74
C THR A 89 -15.58 -14.27 6.29
N GLU A 90 -16.28 -15.37 6.05
CA GLU A 90 -16.67 -15.85 4.71
C GLU A 90 -17.51 -14.83 3.94
N LEU A 91 -18.46 -14.15 4.61
CA LEU A 91 -19.27 -13.09 3.98
C LEU A 91 -18.45 -11.83 3.72
N THR A 92 -17.46 -11.56 4.57
CA THR A 92 -16.51 -10.45 4.36
C THR A 92 -15.59 -10.75 3.18
N GLU A 93 -15.11 -11.99 3.05
CA GLU A 93 -14.33 -12.45 1.90
C GLU A 93 -15.13 -12.34 0.60
N GLU A 94 -16.39 -12.78 0.63
CA GLU A 94 -17.29 -12.70 -0.51
C GLU A 94 -17.51 -11.25 -0.94
N ILE A 95 -17.81 -10.33 -0.01
CA ILE A 95 -17.95 -8.89 -0.31
C ILE A 95 -16.64 -8.33 -0.88
N MET A 96 -15.51 -8.61 -0.24
CA MET A 96 -14.19 -8.15 -0.70
C MET A 96 -13.86 -8.67 -2.10
N SER A 97 -14.36 -9.86 -2.48
CA SER A 97 -14.16 -10.42 -3.82
C SER A 97 -14.85 -9.61 -4.92
N TYR A 98 -16.01 -8.99 -4.63
CA TYR A 98 -16.77 -8.18 -5.59
C TYR A 98 -16.37 -6.70 -5.63
N LEU A 99 -15.70 -6.20 -4.59
CA LEU A 99 -15.30 -4.80 -4.52
C LEU A 99 -14.11 -4.51 -5.44
N GLU A 100 -14.13 -3.32 -6.05
CA GLU A 100 -12.95 -2.78 -6.72
C GLU A 100 -11.83 -2.53 -5.70
N PRO A 101 -10.56 -2.54 -6.12
CA PRO A 101 -9.41 -2.43 -5.21
C PRO A 101 -9.46 -1.20 -4.28
N ALA A 102 -9.93 -0.07 -4.79
CA ALA A 102 -10.08 1.17 -4.01
C ALA A 102 -11.21 1.06 -2.98
N ASP A 103 -12.32 0.42 -3.34
CA ASP A 103 -13.45 0.22 -2.44
C ASP A 103 -13.11 -0.74 -1.29
N ARG A 104 -12.24 -1.73 -1.53
CA ARG A 104 -11.71 -2.61 -0.47
C ARG A 104 -10.94 -1.83 0.60
N ILE A 105 -10.17 -0.83 0.16
CA ILE A 105 -9.41 0.05 1.07
C ILE A 105 -10.40 0.88 1.88
N ALA A 106 -11.35 1.53 1.22
CA ALA A 106 -12.37 2.33 1.89
C ALA A 106 -13.18 1.49 2.90
N PHE A 107 -13.55 0.26 2.52
CA PHE A 107 -14.29 -0.68 3.36
C PHE A 107 -13.56 -1.05 4.65
N LEU A 108 -12.22 -1.16 4.63
CA LEU A 108 -11.43 -1.52 5.82
C LEU A 108 -11.20 -0.36 6.80
N PHE A 109 -11.27 0.88 6.31
CA PHE A 109 -10.97 2.08 7.10
C PHE A 109 -12.20 2.92 7.45
N SER A 110 -13.40 2.47 7.05
CA SER A 110 -14.69 3.08 7.39
C SER A 110 -15.23 2.60 8.72
#